data_AF-A0A2T1A648-F1
#
_entry.id   AF-A0A2T1A648-F1
#
_cell.length_a   1.000
_cell.length_b   1.000
_cell.length_c   1.000
_cell.angle_alpha   90.00
_cell.angle_beta   90.00
_cell.angle_gamma   90.00
#
_symmetry.space_group_name_H-M   'P 1'
#
loop_
_entity.id
_entity.type
_entity.pdbx_description
1 polymer ?
#
loop_
_entity_poly.entity_id
_entity_poly.type
_entity_poly.pdbx_seq_one_letter_code
_entity_poly.pdbx_strand_id
1 'polypeptide(L)'
;MSESQHGADATQPPANRKSDVPTRPRHVDRRSLILGGAGLVIGAGVAEETNAVARTPPPTEPNIPSPGEELMVEHGLLKRVLLAYRAAGDQLAAGQTPPAKAIIEAAQLISTYVESFHEGLEEAYVFPRVRQHHNDLVKTLLAQHDRGRHLTASILLAAGDDLSSAPIRDSLRADMAKFVRMYEPHEAWEDTVIYPALRTLTTQRTLDQLAERFAELENKQYGDHALAQMIDRVSGIEEQLGIADLSAFTP
;
A
#
# COMPACT_ATOMS: atom_id res chain seq x y z
N MET A 1 33.07 65.07 32.06
CA MET A 1 33.53 64.61 33.39
C MET A 1 32.72 63.39 33.76
N SER A 2 33.43 62.28 34.03
CA SER A 2 33.04 60.96 34.57
C SER A 2 31.92 60.18 33.85
N GLU A 3 32.22 59.14 33.08
CA GLU A 3 32.69 57.77 33.46
C GLU A 3 31.83 57.06 34.51
N SER A 4 31.15 56.00 34.07
CA SER A 4 31.07 54.74 34.80
C SER A 4 30.82 53.59 33.81
N GLN A 5 31.87 52.80 33.60
CA GLN A 5 31.84 51.47 33.00
C GLN A 5 31.19 50.49 33.99
N HIS A 6 30.44 49.51 33.49
CA HIS A 6 30.42 48.16 34.09
C HIS A 6 30.13 47.14 32.98
N GLY A 7 31.14 46.32 32.69
CA GLY A 7 31.02 45.14 31.86
C GLY A 7 30.36 44.00 32.63
N ALA A 8 29.54 43.22 31.93
CA ALA A 8 29.00 41.97 32.43
C ALA A 8 29.51 40.83 31.52
N ASP A 9 30.56 40.22 32.06
CA ASP A 9 30.96 38.82 32.03
C ASP A 9 30.15 37.85 31.14
N ALA A 10 30.86 37.32 30.13
CA ALA A 10 30.43 36.24 29.27
C ALA A 10 30.59 34.90 30.00
N THR A 11 29.49 34.34 30.50
CA THR A 11 29.47 32.97 31.02
C THR A 11 29.25 31.97 29.89
N GLN A 12 30.36 31.37 29.43
CA GLN A 12 30.40 30.18 28.59
C GLN A 12 29.71 28.99 29.28
N PRO A 13 28.76 28.29 28.62
CA PRO A 13 28.33 26.98 29.07
C PRO A 13 29.39 25.92 28.74
N PRO A 14 29.57 24.89 29.61
CA PRO A 14 30.64 23.91 29.44
C PRO A 14 30.39 23.00 28.23
N ALA A 15 31.49 22.73 27.52
CA ALA A 15 31.55 21.81 26.41
C ALA A 15 31.53 20.33 26.86
N ASN A 16 30.89 19.52 26.02
CA ASN A 16 31.18 18.11 25.73
C ASN A 16 30.94 17.04 26.80
N ARG A 17 29.87 16.28 26.61
CA ARG A 17 29.93 14.82 26.76
C ARG A 17 29.21 14.15 25.58
N LYS A 18 29.99 13.84 24.54
CA LYS A 18 29.59 12.91 23.48
C LYS A 18 29.42 11.53 24.13
N SER A 19 28.19 11.02 24.15
CA SER A 19 27.94 9.60 24.34
C SER A 19 28.07 8.91 22.99
N ASP A 20 29.24 8.32 22.75
CA ASP A 20 29.45 7.36 21.66
C ASP A 20 28.65 6.09 21.96
N VAL A 21 27.54 5.91 21.23
CA VAL A 21 26.87 4.61 21.11
C VAL A 21 27.18 4.07 19.72
N PRO A 22 27.90 2.94 19.57
CA PRO A 22 28.20 2.39 18.27
C PRO A 22 27.04 1.49 17.81
N THR A 23 26.14 1.99 16.96
CA THR A 23 25.21 1.15 16.20
C THR A 23 25.79 0.89 14.81
N ARG A 24 26.60 -0.17 14.68
CA ARG A 24 26.89 -0.76 13.37
C ARG A 24 25.66 -1.53 12.88
N PRO A 25 25.22 -1.36 11.62
CA PRO A 25 24.28 -2.30 11.01
C PRO A 25 24.98 -3.65 10.83
N ARG A 26 24.39 -4.73 11.36
CA ARG A 26 24.82 -6.10 11.07
C ARG A 26 24.40 -6.43 9.64
N HIS A 27 25.36 -6.39 8.73
CA HIS A 27 25.26 -7.01 7.42
C HIS A 27 25.18 -8.53 7.62
N VAL A 28 24.03 -9.15 7.31
CA VAL A 28 23.92 -10.62 7.30
C VAL A 28 24.53 -11.08 5.98
N ASP A 29 25.80 -11.46 6.04
CA ASP A 29 26.50 -12.10 4.94
C ASP A 29 26.01 -13.55 4.81
N ARG A 30 25.28 -13.87 3.73
CA ARG A 30 24.66 -15.19 3.46
C ARG A 30 25.67 -16.23 2.95
N ARG A 31 26.86 -16.29 3.53
CA ARG A 31 27.88 -17.28 3.14
C ARG A 31 28.65 -17.79 4.34
N SER A 32 28.03 -18.68 5.10
CA SER A 32 28.75 -19.71 5.88
C SER A 32 27.76 -20.67 6.54
N LEU A 33 27.47 -21.79 5.88
CA LEU A 33 27.28 -23.05 6.59
C LEU A 33 28.17 -24.10 5.93
N ILE A 34 28.98 -24.69 6.80
CA ILE A 34 30.15 -25.51 6.57
C ILE A 34 29.73 -26.97 6.37
N LEU A 35 30.46 -27.62 5.44
CA LEU A 35 30.73 -29.05 5.36
C LEU A 35 30.71 -29.78 6.71
N GLY A 36 30.06 -30.95 6.79
CA GLY A 36 30.40 -31.92 7.83
C GLY A 36 29.37 -33.02 8.03
N GLY A 37 29.57 -34.15 7.37
CA GLY A 37 28.74 -35.34 7.58
C GLY A 37 29.21 -36.52 6.74
N ALA A 38 30.45 -36.96 6.95
CA ALA A 38 30.91 -38.26 6.47
C ALA A 38 30.24 -39.36 7.31
N GLY A 39 29.27 -40.06 6.73
CA GLY A 39 28.69 -41.28 7.28
C GLY A 39 28.92 -42.44 6.31
N LEU A 40 29.96 -43.23 6.58
CA LEU A 40 30.24 -44.47 5.87
C LEU A 40 29.27 -45.56 6.40
N VAL A 41 28.33 -46.03 5.58
CA VAL A 41 27.58 -47.26 5.86
C VAL A 41 27.85 -48.25 4.73
N ILE A 42 28.59 -49.30 5.07
CA ILE A 42 28.77 -50.50 4.26
C ILE A 42 27.51 -51.35 4.43
N GLY A 43 26.73 -51.49 3.37
CA GLY A 43 25.55 -52.36 3.33
C GLY A 43 25.30 -52.81 1.90
N ALA A 44 25.63 -54.07 1.60
CA ALA A 44 25.41 -54.70 0.31
C ALA A 44 23.91 -54.92 0.07
N GLY A 45 23.37 -54.25 -0.96
CA GLY A 45 22.04 -54.49 -1.49
C GLY A 45 22.06 -54.10 -2.97
N VAL A 46 21.89 -55.08 -3.85
CA VAL A 46 21.86 -54.87 -5.30
C VAL A 46 20.52 -54.23 -5.64
N ALA A 47 20.54 -52.94 -6.00
CA ALA A 47 19.42 -52.25 -6.62
C ALA A 47 19.95 -51.53 -7.86
N GLU A 48 19.36 -51.84 -9.02
CA GLU A 48 19.62 -51.17 -10.29
C GLU A 48 19.49 -49.65 -10.15
N GLU A 49 20.63 -48.96 -10.17
CA GLU A 49 20.67 -47.53 -10.41
C GLU A 49 20.28 -47.26 -11.87
N THR A 50 18.99 -47.05 -12.11
CA THR A 50 18.57 -46.31 -13.29
C THR A 50 19.14 -44.90 -13.16
N ASN A 51 20.16 -44.61 -13.96
CA ASN A 51 20.82 -43.32 -14.04
C ASN A 51 19.86 -42.31 -14.71
N ALA A 52 18.80 -41.95 -14.01
CA ALA A 52 17.95 -40.83 -14.35
C ALA A 52 18.72 -39.57 -13.96
N VAL A 53 19.48 -39.03 -14.91
CA VAL A 53 19.98 -37.66 -14.83
C VAL A 53 18.76 -36.78 -14.51
N ALA A 54 18.66 -36.36 -13.26
CA ALA A 54 17.68 -35.38 -12.82
C ALA A 54 17.95 -34.12 -13.62
N ARG A 55 17.20 -33.95 -14.72
CA ARG A 55 17.17 -32.70 -15.45
C ARG A 55 16.62 -31.68 -14.47
N THR A 56 17.48 -30.77 -14.01
CA THR A 56 17.04 -29.57 -13.33
C THR A 56 15.95 -28.94 -14.20
N PRO A 57 14.72 -28.74 -13.70
CA PRO A 57 13.71 -28.03 -14.47
C PRO A 57 14.32 -26.69 -14.89
N PRO A 58 14.03 -26.20 -16.10
CA PRO A 58 14.49 -24.88 -16.50
C PRO A 58 14.09 -23.88 -15.42
N PRO A 59 14.92 -22.87 -15.12
CA PRO A 59 14.53 -21.82 -14.18
C PRO A 59 13.15 -21.34 -14.59
N THR A 60 12.19 -21.46 -13.66
CA THR A 60 10.85 -20.93 -13.86
C THR A 60 11.02 -19.46 -14.18
N GLU A 61 10.59 -19.05 -15.38
CA GLU A 61 10.41 -17.64 -15.72
C GLU A 61 9.77 -16.95 -14.50
N PRO A 62 10.25 -15.75 -14.10
CA PRO A 62 9.66 -15.04 -12.98
C PRO A 62 8.16 -14.97 -13.19
N ASN A 63 7.39 -15.46 -12.22
CA ASN A 63 5.93 -15.50 -12.31
C ASN A 63 5.42 -14.05 -12.30
N ILE A 64 5.21 -13.48 -13.49
CA ILE A 64 4.58 -12.17 -13.65
C ILE A 64 3.15 -12.34 -13.13
N PRO A 65 2.71 -11.60 -12.09
CA PRO A 65 1.34 -11.67 -11.61
C PRO A 65 0.38 -11.41 -12.78
N SER A 66 -0.74 -12.12 -12.81
CA SER A 66 -1.80 -11.77 -13.75
C SER A 66 -2.33 -10.36 -13.44
N PRO A 67 -2.94 -9.67 -14.42
CA PRO A 67 -3.44 -8.30 -14.19
C PRO A 67 -4.39 -8.19 -13.01
N GLY A 68 -5.25 -9.20 -12.82
CA GLY A 68 -6.16 -9.24 -11.67
C GLY A 68 -5.41 -9.42 -10.34
N GLU A 69 -4.35 -10.24 -10.30
CA GLU A 69 -3.56 -10.43 -9.08
C GLU A 69 -2.80 -9.15 -8.69
N GLU A 70 -2.26 -8.41 -9.66
CA GLU A 70 -1.62 -7.12 -9.41
C GLU A 70 -2.61 -6.09 -8.84
N LEU A 71 -3.78 -5.94 -9.48
CA LEU A 71 -4.86 -5.07 -8.99
C LEU A 71 -5.35 -5.47 -7.59
N MET A 72 -5.45 -6.77 -7.29
CA MET A 72 -5.80 -7.24 -5.93
C MET A 72 -4.77 -6.84 -4.86
N VAL A 73 -3.49 -6.75 -5.23
CA VAL A 73 -2.46 -6.25 -4.29
C VAL A 73 -2.66 -4.76 -4.03
N GLU A 74 -3.04 -3.98 -5.05
CA GLU A 74 -3.39 -2.56 -4.91
C GLU A 74 -4.66 -2.36 -4.04
N HIS A 75 -5.63 -3.29 -4.07
CA HIS A 75 -6.72 -3.29 -3.08
C HIS A 75 -6.22 -3.47 -1.64
N GLY A 76 -5.11 -4.16 -1.42
CA GLY A 76 -4.44 -4.19 -0.11
C GLY A 76 -4.01 -2.81 0.38
N LEU A 77 -3.54 -1.94 -0.53
CA LEU A 77 -3.23 -0.54 -0.23
C LEU A 77 -4.50 0.25 0.09
N LEU A 78 -5.56 0.10 -0.73
CA LEU A 78 -6.85 0.75 -0.51
C LEU A 78 -7.40 0.41 0.88
N LYS A 79 -7.43 -0.87 1.26
CA LYS A 79 -7.86 -1.33 2.61
C LYS A 79 -7.15 -0.60 3.74
N ARG A 80 -5.84 -0.37 3.63
CA ARG A 80 -5.06 0.39 4.62
C ARG A 80 -5.50 1.86 4.71
N VAL A 81 -5.82 2.49 3.58
CA VAL A 81 -6.41 3.83 3.58
C VAL A 81 -7.81 3.83 4.20
N LEU A 82 -8.62 2.79 3.97
CA LEU A 82 -9.94 2.67 4.61
C LEU A 82 -9.82 2.57 6.15
N LEU A 83 -8.81 1.88 6.67
CA LEU A 83 -8.48 1.86 8.10
C LEU A 83 -8.08 3.26 8.61
N ALA A 84 -7.28 4.01 7.85
CA ALA A 84 -6.92 5.39 8.18
C ALA A 84 -8.16 6.31 8.27
N TYR A 85 -9.10 6.19 7.33
CA TYR A 85 -10.36 6.95 7.36
C TYR A 85 -11.25 6.57 8.55
N ARG A 86 -11.32 5.29 8.92
CA ARG A 86 -12.03 4.84 10.13
C ARG A 86 -11.39 5.46 11.38
N ALA A 87 -10.07 5.36 11.53
CA ALA A 87 -9.35 5.91 12.68
C ALA A 87 -9.51 7.43 12.83
N ALA A 88 -9.37 8.19 11.74
CA ALA A 88 -9.62 9.63 11.73
C ALA A 88 -11.08 9.96 12.07
N GLY A 89 -12.04 9.19 11.53
CA GLY A 89 -13.46 9.32 11.84
C GLY A 89 -13.79 9.08 13.31
N ASP A 90 -13.15 8.10 13.94
CA ASP A 90 -13.31 7.77 15.36
C ASP A 90 -12.72 8.87 16.26
N GLN A 91 -11.56 9.42 15.91
CA GLN A 91 -10.97 10.57 16.60
C GLN A 91 -11.92 11.79 16.54
N LEU A 92 -12.48 12.10 15.36
CA LEU A 92 -13.47 13.17 15.20
C LEU A 92 -14.73 12.92 16.05
N ALA A 93 -15.23 11.67 16.08
CA ALA A 93 -16.40 11.30 16.88
C ALA A 93 -16.14 11.42 18.39
N ALA A 94 -14.90 11.20 18.83
CA ALA A 94 -14.45 11.39 20.20
C ALA A 94 -14.16 12.86 20.57
N GLY A 95 -14.39 13.81 19.66
CA GLY A 95 -14.12 15.23 19.86
C GLY A 95 -12.63 15.60 19.78
N GLN A 96 -11.80 14.70 19.25
CA GLN A 96 -10.39 14.94 18.98
C GLN A 96 -10.20 15.51 17.56
N THR A 97 -9.09 16.23 17.36
CA THR A 97 -8.70 16.71 16.03
C THR A 97 -7.63 15.77 15.47
N PRO A 98 -7.95 14.94 14.45
CA PRO A 98 -6.96 14.10 13.80
C PRO A 98 -5.90 14.96 13.08
N PRO A 99 -4.70 14.42 12.82
CA PRO A 99 -3.71 15.09 11.99
C PRO A 99 -4.26 15.34 10.58
N ALA A 100 -4.57 16.61 10.26
CA ALA A 100 -5.09 17.00 8.95
C ALA A 100 -4.19 16.53 7.80
N LYS A 101 -2.87 16.57 8.01
CA LYS A 101 -1.86 16.09 7.07
C LYS A 101 -2.09 14.64 6.67
N ALA A 102 -2.35 13.74 7.63
CA ALA A 102 -2.57 12.33 7.36
C ALA A 102 -3.81 12.11 6.48
N ILE A 103 -4.89 12.87 6.72
CA ILE A 103 -6.12 12.79 5.93
C ILE A 103 -5.90 13.31 4.51
N ILE A 104 -5.18 14.43 4.36
CA ILE A 104 -4.83 15.00 3.05
C ILE A 104 -3.95 14.02 2.26
N GLU A 105 -2.91 13.47 2.87
CA GLU A 105 -2.01 12.50 2.22
C GLU A 105 -2.76 11.23 1.79
N ALA A 106 -3.67 10.73 2.63
CA ALA A 106 -4.55 9.60 2.31
C ALA A 106 -5.45 9.90 1.12
N ALA A 107 -6.15 11.04 1.13
CA ALA A 107 -7.02 11.43 0.03
C ALA A 107 -6.27 11.73 -1.28
N GLN A 108 -5.04 12.25 -1.20
CA GLN A 108 -4.16 12.37 -2.36
C GLN A 108 -3.74 11.01 -2.91
N LEU A 109 -3.42 10.04 -2.05
CA LEU A 109 -3.08 8.69 -2.46
C LEU A 109 -4.26 8.02 -3.19
N ILE A 110 -5.47 8.13 -2.65
CA ILE A 110 -6.71 7.71 -3.31
C ILE A 110 -6.85 8.40 -4.67
N SER A 111 -6.86 9.73 -4.70
CA SER A 111 -7.11 10.50 -5.93
C SER A 111 -6.14 10.16 -7.05
N THR A 112 -4.87 9.98 -6.70
CA THR A 112 -3.80 9.78 -7.69
C THR A 112 -3.59 8.33 -8.07
N TYR A 113 -3.40 7.43 -7.11
CA TYR A 113 -3.01 6.05 -7.39
C TYR A 113 -4.22 5.12 -7.52
N VAL A 114 -5.20 5.23 -6.62
CA VAL A 114 -6.40 4.38 -6.70
C VAL A 114 -7.33 4.85 -7.81
N GLU A 115 -7.84 6.08 -7.72
CA GLU A 115 -8.86 6.57 -8.65
C GLU A 115 -8.29 6.85 -10.05
N SER A 116 -7.22 7.61 -10.15
CA SER A 116 -6.74 8.03 -11.48
C SER A 116 -5.98 6.93 -12.22
N PHE A 117 -5.35 6.00 -11.49
CA PHE A 117 -4.52 4.96 -12.08
C PHE A 117 -5.18 3.58 -12.01
N HIS A 118 -5.34 2.98 -10.83
CA HIS A 118 -5.92 1.65 -10.65
C HIS A 118 -7.30 1.53 -11.31
N GLU A 119 -8.26 2.34 -10.88
CA GLU A 119 -9.62 2.35 -11.46
C GLU A 119 -9.58 2.72 -12.95
N GLY A 120 -8.64 3.59 -13.34
CA GLY A 120 -8.41 3.93 -14.75
C GLY A 120 -7.99 2.72 -15.60
N LEU A 121 -7.19 1.80 -15.05
CA LEU A 121 -6.84 0.54 -15.71
C LEU A 121 -8.07 -0.36 -15.84
N GLU A 122 -8.88 -0.44 -14.79
CA GLU A 122 -10.09 -1.24 -14.81
C GLU A 122 -11.10 -0.76 -15.85
N GLU A 123 -11.38 0.53 -15.83
CA GLU A 123 -12.28 1.20 -16.78
C GLU A 123 -11.84 1.00 -18.23
N ALA A 124 -10.54 1.14 -18.49
CA ALA A 124 -9.99 1.07 -19.84
C ALA A 124 -9.78 -0.36 -20.36
N TYR A 125 -9.40 -1.30 -19.49
CA TYR A 125 -8.92 -2.62 -19.91
C TYR A 125 -9.69 -3.79 -19.31
N VAL A 126 -10.18 -3.71 -18.08
CA VAL A 126 -10.86 -4.84 -17.40
C VAL A 126 -12.34 -4.87 -17.74
N PHE A 127 -13.07 -3.81 -17.39
CA PHE A 127 -14.52 -3.72 -17.55
C PHE A 127 -15.01 -4.00 -18.97
N PRO A 128 -14.35 -3.52 -20.06
CA PRO A 128 -14.78 -3.83 -21.42
C PRO A 128 -14.84 -5.33 -21.74
N ARG A 129 -13.99 -6.15 -21.09
CA ARG A 129 -13.89 -7.60 -21.34
C ARG A 129 -14.96 -8.40 -20.62
N VAL A 130 -15.38 -7.95 -19.45
CA VAL A 130 -16.38 -8.65 -18.63
C VAL A 130 -17.80 -8.12 -18.82
N ARG A 131 -17.97 -6.92 -19.41
CA ARG A 131 -19.26 -6.22 -19.53
C ARG A 131 -20.35 -7.03 -20.22
N GLN A 132 -20.03 -7.87 -21.21
CA GLN A 132 -21.05 -8.69 -21.88
C GLN A 132 -21.76 -9.65 -20.91
N HIS A 133 -21.07 -10.11 -19.87
CA HIS A 133 -21.59 -11.07 -18.89
C HIS A 133 -21.98 -10.41 -17.55
N HIS A 134 -21.39 -9.26 -17.21
CA HIS A 134 -21.56 -8.58 -15.93
C HIS A 134 -21.99 -7.11 -16.07
N ASN A 135 -22.80 -6.80 -17.08
CA ASN A 135 -23.17 -5.43 -17.46
C ASN A 135 -23.67 -4.57 -16.29
N ASP A 136 -24.58 -5.08 -15.47
CA ASP A 136 -25.19 -4.29 -14.40
C ASP A 136 -24.23 -4.06 -13.22
N LEU A 137 -23.36 -5.03 -12.94
CA LEU A 137 -22.28 -4.88 -11.97
C LEU A 137 -21.27 -3.84 -12.46
N VAL A 138 -20.78 -3.95 -13.71
CA VAL A 138 -19.86 -2.97 -14.31
C VAL A 138 -20.45 -1.55 -14.29
N LYS A 139 -21.74 -1.38 -14.61
CA LYS A 139 -22.39 -0.07 -14.50
C LYS A 139 -22.39 0.47 -13.07
N THR A 140 -22.59 -0.41 -12.09
CA THR A 140 -22.57 -0.04 -10.67
C THR A 140 -21.17 0.37 -10.23
N LEU A 141 -20.13 -0.40 -10.60
CA LEU A 141 -18.74 -0.10 -10.28
C LEU A 141 -18.29 1.23 -10.90
N LEU A 142 -18.62 1.48 -12.17
CA LEU A 142 -18.37 2.77 -12.83
C LEU A 142 -19.03 3.95 -12.12
N ALA A 143 -20.28 3.79 -11.67
CA ALA A 143 -20.96 4.82 -10.88
C ALA A 143 -20.32 5.02 -9.50
N GLN A 144 -19.75 3.94 -8.92
CA GLN A 144 -19.01 4.01 -7.66
C GLN A 144 -17.66 4.69 -7.82
N HIS A 145 -16.89 4.45 -8.89
CA HIS A 145 -15.66 5.20 -9.19
C HIS A 145 -15.94 6.71 -9.27
N ASP A 146 -16.95 7.11 -10.05
CA ASP A 146 -17.35 8.52 -10.14
C ASP A 146 -17.75 9.09 -8.77
N ARG A 147 -18.50 8.33 -7.98
CA ARG A 147 -18.88 8.77 -6.64
C ARG A 147 -17.68 8.86 -5.69
N GLY A 148 -16.71 7.96 -5.83
CA GLY A 148 -15.44 7.95 -5.11
C GLY A 148 -14.69 9.25 -5.34
N ARG A 149 -14.47 9.61 -6.60
CA ARG A 149 -13.80 10.87 -7.00
C ARG A 149 -14.45 12.10 -6.36
N HIS A 150 -15.78 12.14 -6.32
CA HIS A 150 -16.51 13.24 -5.67
C HIS A 150 -16.31 13.27 -4.14
N LEU A 151 -16.32 12.11 -3.48
CA LEU A 151 -16.06 12.03 -2.04
C LEU A 151 -14.62 12.41 -1.71
N THR A 152 -13.65 11.94 -2.48
CA THR A 152 -12.23 12.26 -2.33
C THR A 152 -11.97 13.76 -2.46
N ALA A 153 -12.59 14.42 -3.45
CA ALA A 153 -12.50 15.88 -3.60
C ALA A 153 -13.09 16.62 -2.38
N SER A 154 -14.22 16.15 -1.85
CA SER A 154 -14.86 16.73 -0.65
C SER A 154 -13.97 16.55 0.60
N ILE A 155 -13.39 15.37 0.78
CA ILE A 155 -12.47 15.06 1.88
C ILE A 155 -11.23 15.94 1.81
N LEU A 156 -10.61 16.10 0.64
CA LEU A 156 -9.46 16.99 0.44
C LEU A 156 -9.78 18.44 0.82
N LEU A 157 -10.93 18.95 0.38
CA LEU A 157 -11.36 20.30 0.69
C LEU A 157 -11.56 20.49 2.20
N ALA A 158 -12.32 19.60 2.83
CA ALA A 158 -12.64 19.70 4.26
C ALA A 158 -11.41 19.50 5.15
N ALA A 159 -10.48 18.61 4.78
CA ALA A 159 -9.25 18.39 5.53
C ALA A 159 -8.25 19.55 5.44
N GLY A 160 -8.34 20.36 4.37
CA GLY A 160 -7.57 21.59 4.20
C GLY A 160 -8.16 22.82 4.90
N ASP A 161 -9.35 22.70 5.48
CA ASP A 161 -10.07 23.79 6.16
C ASP A 161 -9.85 23.76 7.69
N ASP A 162 -10.47 24.68 8.41
CA ASP A 162 -10.39 24.77 9.87
C ASP A 162 -11.17 23.64 10.55
N LEU A 163 -10.46 22.58 10.94
CA LEU A 163 -11.01 21.47 11.72
C LEU A 163 -11.48 21.85 13.13
N SER A 164 -11.28 23.10 13.60
CA SER A 164 -11.95 23.60 14.81
C SER A 164 -13.46 23.83 14.60
N SER A 165 -13.90 23.98 13.34
CA SER A 165 -15.29 24.14 12.95
C SER A 165 -16.07 22.81 13.02
N ALA A 166 -17.12 22.77 13.85
CA ALA A 166 -17.95 21.57 14.00
C ALA A 166 -18.62 21.12 12.68
N PRO A 167 -19.22 22.02 11.87
CA PRO A 167 -19.77 21.64 10.57
C PRO A 167 -18.75 21.00 9.61
N ILE A 168 -17.51 21.50 9.60
CA ILE A 168 -16.43 20.94 8.76
C ILE A 168 -16.06 19.54 9.24
N ARG A 169 -15.86 19.35 10.54
CA ARG A 169 -15.59 18.02 11.11
C ARG A 169 -16.71 17.02 10.82
N ASP A 170 -17.96 17.45 10.95
CA ASP A 170 -19.12 16.60 10.70
C ASP A 170 -19.21 16.18 9.23
N SER A 171 -18.98 17.11 8.30
CA SER A 171 -18.92 16.81 6.86
C SER A 171 -17.77 15.86 6.53
N LEU A 172 -16.56 16.14 7.04
CA LEU A 172 -15.37 15.33 6.81
C LEU A 172 -15.58 13.89 7.32
N ARG A 173 -16.08 13.74 8.54
CA ARG A 173 -16.40 12.43 9.13
C ARG A 173 -17.45 11.70 8.30
N ALA A 174 -18.50 12.40 7.87
CA ALA A 174 -19.57 11.81 7.08
C ALA A 174 -19.08 11.32 5.71
N ASP A 175 -18.21 12.07 5.05
CA ASP A 175 -17.69 11.70 3.73
C ASP A 175 -16.68 10.55 3.80
N MET A 176 -15.79 10.54 4.79
CA MET A 176 -14.92 9.38 5.07
C MET A 176 -15.74 8.11 5.34
N ALA A 177 -16.81 8.22 6.14
CA ALA A 177 -17.69 7.09 6.42
C ALA A 177 -18.45 6.59 5.17
N LYS A 178 -18.90 7.49 4.30
CA LYS A 178 -19.53 7.11 3.00
C LYS A 178 -18.52 6.42 2.08
N PHE A 179 -17.29 6.92 2.02
CA PHE A 179 -16.22 6.35 1.21
C PHE A 179 -15.93 4.91 1.64
N VAL A 180 -15.66 4.70 2.93
CA VAL A 180 -15.45 3.37 3.52
C VAL A 180 -16.62 2.43 3.24
N ARG A 181 -17.85 2.89 3.50
CA ARG A 181 -19.06 2.09 3.27
C ARG A 181 -19.23 1.65 1.82
N MET A 182 -18.75 2.44 0.86
CA MET A 182 -18.85 2.13 -0.56
C MET A 182 -17.71 1.23 -1.02
N TYR A 183 -16.46 1.54 -0.66
CA TYR A 183 -15.30 0.85 -1.21
C TYR A 183 -15.08 -0.55 -0.63
N GLU A 184 -15.49 -0.82 0.61
CA GLU A 184 -15.37 -2.18 1.18
C GLU A 184 -16.14 -3.26 0.38
N PRO A 185 -17.42 -3.08 0.03
CA PRO A 185 -18.07 -4.03 -0.86
C PRO A 185 -17.62 -3.88 -2.32
N HIS A 186 -17.15 -2.70 -2.76
CA HIS A 186 -16.68 -2.49 -4.13
C HIS A 186 -15.49 -3.41 -4.47
N GLU A 187 -14.39 -3.27 -3.74
CA GLU A 187 -13.16 -4.07 -3.96
C GLU A 187 -13.43 -5.57 -3.76
N ALA A 188 -14.32 -5.93 -2.82
CA ALA A 188 -14.69 -7.31 -2.57
C ALA A 188 -15.42 -7.94 -3.77
N TRP A 189 -16.27 -7.18 -4.46
CA TRP A 189 -16.97 -7.68 -5.65
C TRP A 189 -16.07 -7.72 -6.87
N GLU A 190 -15.10 -6.81 -6.97
CA GLU A 190 -14.06 -6.90 -8.00
C GLU A 190 -13.20 -8.14 -7.83
N ASP A 191 -12.66 -8.34 -6.63
CA ASP A 191 -11.81 -9.48 -6.25
C ASP A 191 -12.50 -10.83 -6.50
N THR A 192 -13.80 -10.93 -6.22
CA THR A 192 -14.52 -12.21 -6.18
C THR A 192 -15.44 -12.48 -7.36
N VAL A 193 -15.76 -11.46 -8.17
CA VAL A 193 -16.64 -11.58 -9.34
C VAL A 193 -15.95 -11.11 -10.61
N ILE A 194 -15.43 -9.87 -10.63
CA ILE A 194 -14.90 -9.26 -11.85
C ILE A 194 -13.57 -9.91 -12.26
N TYR A 195 -12.58 -10.01 -11.38
CA TYR A 195 -11.29 -10.57 -11.75
C TYR A 195 -11.35 -12.07 -12.06
N PRO A 196 -12.15 -12.90 -11.36
CA PRO A 196 -12.41 -14.28 -11.80
C PRO A 196 -13.07 -14.37 -13.17
N ALA A 197 -14.02 -13.47 -13.48
CA ALA A 197 -14.64 -13.39 -14.80
C ALA A 197 -13.63 -12.97 -15.86
N LEU A 198 -12.76 -11.98 -15.59
CA LEU A 198 -11.68 -11.56 -16.48
C LEU A 198 -10.78 -12.74 -16.85
N ARG A 199 -10.34 -13.51 -15.86
CA ARG A 199 -9.50 -14.70 -16.04
C ARG A 199 -10.17 -15.78 -16.88
N THR A 200 -11.49 -15.95 -16.73
CA THR A 200 -12.26 -16.98 -17.44
C THR A 200 -12.56 -16.57 -18.89
N LEU A 201 -12.83 -15.28 -19.12
CA LEU A 201 -13.29 -14.76 -20.41
C LEU A 201 -12.14 -14.29 -21.32
N THR A 202 -10.91 -14.21 -20.79
CA THR A 202 -9.74 -13.67 -21.50
C THR A 202 -8.69 -14.75 -21.71
N THR A 203 -8.13 -14.84 -22.92
CA THR A 203 -7.07 -15.82 -23.19
C THR A 203 -5.80 -15.51 -22.39
N GLN A 204 -5.03 -16.54 -22.02
CA GLN A 204 -3.78 -16.36 -21.27
C GLN A 204 -2.85 -15.35 -21.95
N ARG A 205 -2.64 -15.48 -23.26
CA ARG A 205 -1.83 -14.53 -24.04
C ARG A 205 -2.28 -13.08 -23.89
N THR A 206 -3.59 -12.83 -23.84
CA THR A 206 -4.11 -11.48 -23.64
C THR A 206 -3.94 -11.01 -22.21
N LEU A 207 -4.04 -11.90 -21.22
CA LEU A 207 -3.74 -11.56 -19.82
C LEU A 207 -2.27 -11.18 -19.65
N ASP A 208 -1.34 -11.93 -20.26
CA ASP A 208 0.10 -11.64 -20.22
C ASP A 208 0.38 -10.25 -20.84
N GLN A 209 -0.23 -9.96 -21.99
CA GLN A 209 -0.12 -8.65 -22.64
C GLN A 209 -0.69 -7.49 -21.81
N LEU A 210 -1.76 -7.75 -21.05
CA LEU A 210 -2.32 -6.76 -20.14
C LEU A 210 -1.40 -6.52 -18.94
N ALA A 211 -0.77 -7.56 -18.40
CA ALA A 211 0.15 -7.45 -17.28
C ALA A 211 1.38 -6.61 -17.68
N GLU A 212 1.98 -6.92 -18.84
CA GLU A 212 3.06 -6.11 -19.41
C GLU A 212 2.62 -4.66 -19.60
N ARG A 213 1.40 -4.45 -20.11
CA ARG A 213 0.86 -3.10 -20.33
C ARG A 213 0.65 -2.32 -19.03
N PHE A 214 0.17 -2.98 -17.97
CA PHE A 214 -0.07 -2.33 -16.69
C PHE A 214 1.26 -1.92 -16.06
N ALA A 215 2.25 -2.82 -16.05
CA ALA A 215 3.60 -2.52 -15.59
C ALA A 215 4.25 -1.36 -16.38
N GLU A 216 4.09 -1.31 -17.70
CA GLU A 216 4.55 -0.17 -18.52
C GLU A 216 3.89 1.16 -18.11
N LEU A 217 2.57 1.16 -17.91
CA LEU A 217 1.82 2.36 -17.54
C LEU A 217 2.17 2.81 -16.12
N GLU A 218 2.32 1.88 -15.18
CA GLU A 218 2.73 2.17 -13.81
C GLU A 218 4.12 2.80 -13.79
N ASN A 219 5.11 2.15 -14.44
CA ASN A 219 6.47 2.66 -14.50
C ASN A 219 6.55 4.02 -15.22
N LYS A 220 5.76 4.21 -16.28
CA LYS A 220 5.71 5.51 -16.96
C LYS A 220 5.20 6.63 -16.05
N GLN A 221 4.23 6.34 -15.18
CA GLN A 221 3.57 7.33 -14.35
C GLN A 221 4.30 7.58 -13.02
N TYR A 222 4.86 6.54 -12.41
CA TYR A 222 5.39 6.58 -11.04
C TYR A 222 6.86 6.15 -10.94
N GLY A 223 7.46 5.67 -12.04
CA GLY A 223 8.80 5.10 -12.06
C GLY A 223 8.87 3.71 -11.43
N ASP A 224 10.10 3.26 -11.21
CA ASP A 224 10.35 1.94 -10.63
C ASP A 224 9.78 1.84 -9.20
N HIS A 225 9.29 0.65 -8.84
CA HIS A 225 8.81 0.33 -7.49
C HIS A 225 7.63 1.19 -6.99
N ALA A 226 6.73 1.60 -7.89
CA ALA A 226 5.60 2.48 -7.58
C ALA A 226 4.75 2.00 -6.40
N LEU A 227 4.25 0.75 -6.42
CA LEU A 227 3.49 0.19 -5.30
C LEU A 227 4.24 0.26 -3.96
N ALA A 228 5.56 -0.01 -3.94
CA ALA A 228 6.35 0.08 -2.71
C ALA A 228 6.41 1.52 -2.18
N GLN A 229 6.56 2.50 -3.07
CA GLN A 229 6.50 3.92 -2.70
C GLN A 229 5.11 4.29 -2.11
N MET A 230 4.04 3.73 -2.65
CA MET A 230 2.68 3.95 -2.12
C MET A 230 2.46 3.27 -0.76
N ILE A 231 3.02 2.07 -0.57
CA ILE A 231 3.03 1.34 0.69
C ILE A 231 3.78 2.14 1.77
N ASP A 232 4.92 2.75 1.45
CA ASP A 232 5.65 3.61 2.37
C ASP A 232 4.83 4.85 2.77
N ARG A 233 4.15 5.46 1.80
CA ARG A 233 3.25 6.60 2.06
C ARG A 233 2.11 6.25 3.01
N VAL A 234 1.41 5.14 2.77
CA VAL A 234 0.30 4.73 3.67
C VAL A 234 0.81 4.34 5.06
N SER A 235 2.02 3.75 5.15
CA SER A 235 2.63 3.43 6.44
C SER A 235 2.89 4.71 7.26
N GLY A 236 3.39 5.78 6.63
CA GLY A 236 3.54 7.08 7.29
C GLY A 236 2.21 7.74 7.69
N ILE A 237 1.11 7.47 6.99
CA ILE A 237 -0.24 7.90 7.37
C ILE A 237 -0.70 7.15 8.63
N GLU A 238 -0.52 5.83 8.65
CA GLU A 238 -0.87 4.98 9.79
C GLU A 238 -0.11 5.36 11.06
N GLU A 239 1.18 5.70 10.95
CA GLU A 239 1.99 6.20 12.07
C GLU A 239 1.43 7.50 12.64
N GLN A 240 1.07 8.45 11.77
CA GLN A 240 0.48 9.73 12.18
C GLN A 240 -0.86 9.53 12.91
N LEU A 241 -1.66 8.54 12.49
CA LEU A 241 -2.96 8.23 13.08
C LEU A 241 -2.88 7.29 14.28
N GLY A 242 -1.70 6.77 14.60
CA GLY A 242 -1.49 5.84 15.72
C GLY A 242 -2.04 4.44 15.47
N ILE A 243 -2.11 4.00 14.21
CA ILE A 243 -2.64 2.69 13.79
C ILE A 243 -1.61 1.79 13.08
N ALA A 244 -0.33 2.17 13.10
CA ALA A 244 0.75 1.39 12.46
C ALA A 244 1.07 0.05 13.16
N ASP A 245 0.67 -0.11 14.43
CA ASP A 245 0.86 -1.35 15.17
C ASP A 245 -0.30 -2.32 14.91
N LEU A 246 -0.06 -3.33 14.08
CA LEU A 246 -1.05 -4.37 13.79
C LEU A 246 -1.56 -5.08 15.05
N SER A 247 -0.75 -5.20 16.11
CA SER A 247 -1.17 -5.85 17.34
C SER A 247 -2.27 -5.08 18.08
N ALA A 248 -2.40 -3.78 17.84
CA ALA A 248 -3.45 -2.93 18.41
C ALA A 248 -4.87 -3.33 17.94
N PHE A 249 -5.00 -4.11 16.87
CA PHE A 249 -6.27 -4.65 16.38
C PHE A 249 -6.62 -6.04 16.97
N THR A 250 -5.79 -6.58 17.85
CA THR A 250 -6.04 -7.87 18.51
C THR A 250 -6.86 -7.66 19.79
N PRO A 251 -8.02 -8.32 19.97
CA PRO A 251 -8.85 -8.22 21.19
C PRO A 251 -8.19 -8.77 22.47
#